data_AF-A0A8I0G1C0-F1
#
_entry.id   AF-A0A8I0G1C0-F1
#
_cell.length_a   1.000
_cell.length_b   1.000
_cell.length_c   1.000
_cell.angle_alpha   90.00
_cell.angle_beta   90.00
_cell.angle_gamma   90.00
#
_symmetry.space_group_name_H-M   'P 1'
#
loop_
_entity.id
_entity.type
_entity.pdbx_description
1 polymer ?
#
loop_
_entity_poly.entity_id
_entity_poly.type
_entity_poly.pdbx_seq_one_letter_code
_entity_poly.pdbx_strand_id
1 'polypeptide(L)'
;MELPELASELREVLVSAMTDPEDHVRTTALRAAPILYPDSEELATALTRFGEREENAELLSFVLHSAQGLDPKMVDELVQGLSASRSGGPAVPDLIEGSDESELHELARVWAAVHIELFAVLPDSRCADTLRSWYTDPTEHRIQFEAAMSVMRSRLSFERTASERAKFMELVAVAASTLSERLRAPSVDAAVIKAADQLVTELYFASGAYESSSYPERPTDEQRAAWYLQAKPILRAMTSSFHPRTAYDLLQILQSLVDVDPPEVFDAISDCVVGSPALRYETLGVATVVEIVGQYLAFHRATVLHDPIRLNQLRQILETFADAGWPEALHLSYSLNDAFR
;
A
#
# COMPACT_ATOMS: atom_id res chain seq x y z
N MET A 1 31.87 -20.70 -38.70
CA MET A 1 31.42 -19.52 -37.95
C MET A 1 31.69 -19.81 -36.50
N GLU A 2 32.65 -19.09 -35.93
CA GLU A 2 32.97 -19.24 -34.51
C GLU A 2 31.82 -18.65 -33.68
N LEU A 3 31.56 -19.21 -32.49
CA LEU A 3 30.46 -18.74 -31.61
C LEU A 3 30.45 -17.21 -31.35
N PRO A 4 31.61 -16.52 -31.26
CA PRO A 4 31.65 -15.05 -31.13
C PRO A 4 31.16 -14.29 -32.36
N GLU A 5 31.40 -14.78 -33.58
CA GLU A 5 30.95 -14.13 -34.82
C GLU A 5 29.43 -14.19 -34.93
N LEU A 6 28.83 -15.35 -34.64
CA LEU A 6 27.38 -15.52 -34.62
C LEU A 6 26.71 -14.61 -33.57
N ALA A 7 27.32 -14.45 -32.39
CA ALA A 7 26.81 -13.57 -31.35
C ALA A 7 26.80 -12.09 -31.80
N SER A 8 27.83 -11.65 -32.52
CA SER A 8 27.90 -10.30 -33.07
C SER A 8 26.82 -10.05 -34.13
N GLU A 9 26.65 -10.98 -35.08
CA GLU A 9 25.60 -10.87 -36.11
C GLU A 9 24.20 -10.85 -35.49
N LEU A 10 23.94 -11.70 -34.49
CA LEU A 10 22.66 -11.73 -33.80
C LEU A 10 22.37 -10.43 -33.03
N ARG A 11 23.40 -9.76 -32.48
CA ARG A 11 23.24 -8.44 -31.85
C ARG A 11 22.90 -7.35 -32.86
N GLU A 12 23.48 -7.38 -34.06
CA GLU A 12 23.11 -6.43 -35.12
C GLU A 12 21.65 -6.62 -35.56
N VAL A 13 21.23 -7.87 -35.75
CA VAL A 13 19.82 -8.20 -36.04
C VAL A 13 18.90 -7.75 -34.91
N LEU A 14 19.32 -7.96 -33.66
CA LEU A 14 18.58 -7.51 -32.48
C LEU A 14 18.37 -6.00 -32.48
N VAL A 15 19.41 -5.21 -32.72
CA VAL A 15 19.32 -3.74 -32.78
C VAL A 15 18.33 -3.29 -33.85
N SER A 16 18.35 -3.91 -35.03
CA SER A 16 17.37 -3.63 -36.08
C SER A 16 15.94 -3.97 -35.63
N ALA A 17 15.75 -5.15 -35.04
CA ALA A 17 14.45 -5.63 -34.58
C ALA A 17 13.87 -4.80 -33.42
N MET A 18 14.72 -4.22 -32.58
CA MET A 18 14.33 -3.29 -31.50
C MET A 18 13.79 -1.95 -32.02
N THR A 19 14.01 -1.62 -33.30
CA THR A 19 13.47 -0.41 -33.94
C THR A 19 12.41 -0.70 -34.99
N ASP A 20 11.94 -1.94 -35.06
CA ASP A 20 10.96 -2.38 -36.04
C ASP A 20 9.60 -1.69 -35.81
N PRO A 21 8.87 -1.29 -36.86
CA PRO A 21 7.54 -0.68 -36.71
C PRO A 21 6.52 -1.61 -36.03
N GLU A 22 6.71 -2.93 -36.08
CA GLU A 22 5.77 -3.91 -35.53
C GLU A 22 6.07 -4.27 -34.07
N ASP A 23 5.10 -4.05 -33.18
CA ASP A 23 5.26 -4.25 -31.73
C ASP A 23 5.65 -5.69 -31.34
N HIS A 24 5.15 -6.68 -32.08
CA HIS A 24 5.47 -8.09 -31.83
C HIS A 24 6.93 -8.44 -32.16
N VAL A 25 7.53 -7.74 -33.15
CA VAL A 25 8.96 -7.88 -33.49
C VAL A 25 9.81 -7.26 -32.39
N ARG A 26 9.45 -6.03 -31.94
CA ARG A 26 10.13 -5.36 -30.82
C ARG A 26 10.02 -6.18 -29.52
N THR A 27 8.86 -6.77 -29.24
CA THR A 27 8.65 -7.67 -28.09
C THR A 27 9.59 -8.87 -28.12
N THR A 28 9.71 -9.51 -29.28
CA THR A 28 10.58 -10.67 -29.48
C THR A 28 12.05 -10.29 -29.31
N ALA A 29 12.44 -9.14 -29.86
CA ALA A 29 13.77 -8.58 -29.68
C ALA A 29 14.07 -8.33 -28.20
N LEU A 30 13.18 -7.63 -27.49
CA LEU A 30 13.39 -7.28 -26.09
C LEU A 30 13.50 -8.52 -25.19
N ARG A 31 12.75 -9.60 -25.47
CA ARG A 31 12.90 -10.90 -24.80
C ARG A 31 14.24 -11.59 -25.05
N ALA A 32 14.82 -11.39 -26.23
CA ALA A 32 16.12 -11.94 -26.59
C ALA A 32 17.30 -11.12 -26.04
N ALA A 33 17.08 -9.84 -25.70
CA ALA A 33 18.15 -8.93 -25.29
C ALA A 33 18.97 -9.42 -24.08
N PRO A 34 18.37 -9.92 -22.97
CA PRO A 34 19.16 -10.43 -21.85
C PRO A 34 20.01 -11.67 -22.18
N ILE A 35 19.67 -12.39 -23.24
CA ILE A 35 20.42 -13.58 -23.70
C ILE A 35 21.61 -13.15 -24.56
N LEU A 36 21.42 -12.12 -25.40
CA LEU A 36 22.42 -11.67 -26.37
C LEU A 36 23.41 -10.64 -25.82
N TYR A 37 23.04 -9.93 -24.74
CA TYR A 37 23.90 -9.06 -23.95
C TYR A 37 24.20 -9.70 -22.58
N PRO A 38 25.20 -10.60 -22.48
CA PRO A 38 25.61 -11.20 -21.20
C PRO A 38 26.31 -10.20 -20.28
N ASP A 39 26.77 -9.07 -20.83
CA ASP A 39 27.32 -7.96 -20.05
C ASP A 39 26.20 -7.03 -19.59
N SER A 40 26.13 -6.78 -18.28
CA SER A 40 25.07 -5.98 -17.67
C SER A 40 25.10 -4.51 -18.11
N GLU A 41 26.27 -3.93 -18.40
CA GLU A 41 26.38 -2.55 -18.88
C GLU A 41 25.88 -2.42 -20.31
N GLU A 42 26.23 -3.38 -21.17
CA GLU A 42 25.71 -3.44 -22.54
C GLU A 42 24.19 -3.62 -22.56
N LEU A 43 23.66 -4.52 -21.72
CA LEU A 43 22.22 -4.74 -21.58
C LEU A 43 21.51 -3.49 -21.06
N ALA A 44 22.02 -2.88 -19.99
CA ALA A 44 21.47 -1.63 -19.44
C ALA A 44 21.42 -0.54 -20.52
N THR A 45 22.49 -0.37 -21.27
CA THR A 45 22.57 0.61 -22.36
C THR A 45 21.56 0.33 -23.46
N ALA A 46 21.37 -0.94 -23.84
CA ALA A 46 20.39 -1.34 -24.85
C ALA A 46 18.95 -1.08 -24.38
N LEU A 47 18.63 -1.44 -23.13
CA LEU A 47 17.32 -1.21 -22.53
C LEU A 47 16.99 0.28 -22.39
N THR A 48 17.95 1.11 -21.94
CA THR A 48 17.77 2.56 -21.85
C THR A 48 17.49 3.17 -23.22
N ARG A 49 18.30 2.85 -24.24
CA ARG A 49 18.10 3.40 -25.60
C ARG A 49 16.75 3.00 -26.21
N PHE A 50 16.30 1.77 -25.95
CA PHE A 50 14.99 1.32 -26.40
C PHE A 50 13.88 2.06 -25.67
N GLY A 51 13.96 2.11 -24.34
CA GLY A 51 12.99 2.79 -23.50
C GLY A 51 12.88 4.29 -23.78
N GLU A 52 13.95 4.98 -24.18
CA GLU A 52 13.91 6.39 -24.58
C GLU A 52 13.12 6.67 -25.87
N ARG A 53 12.77 5.63 -26.64
CA ARG A 53 12.09 5.74 -27.95
C ARG A 53 10.71 5.10 -28.00
N GLU A 54 10.34 4.34 -26.98
CA GLU A 54 9.13 3.52 -26.99
C GLU A 54 7.92 4.27 -26.39
N GLU A 55 6.75 4.16 -27.01
CA GLU A 55 5.49 4.71 -26.47
C GLU A 55 4.58 3.62 -25.91
N ASN A 56 4.75 2.38 -26.37
CA ASN A 56 3.91 1.26 -25.97
C ASN A 56 4.16 0.89 -24.50
N ALA A 57 3.09 0.92 -23.70
CA ALA A 57 3.13 0.69 -22.26
C ALA A 57 3.51 -0.75 -21.88
N GLU A 58 3.12 -1.75 -22.66
CA GLU A 58 3.51 -3.15 -22.44
C GLU A 58 5.01 -3.35 -22.67
N LEU A 59 5.56 -2.76 -23.73
CA LEU A 59 6.98 -2.82 -24.04
C LEU A 59 7.81 -2.08 -22.97
N LEU A 60 7.37 -0.92 -22.51
CA LEU A 60 7.99 -0.21 -21.39
C LEU A 60 7.95 -1.02 -20.08
N SER A 61 6.83 -1.70 -19.82
CA SER A 61 6.72 -2.61 -18.67
C SER A 61 7.74 -3.75 -18.78
N PHE A 62 7.98 -4.28 -19.98
CA PHE A 62 8.98 -5.31 -20.20
C PHE A 62 10.41 -4.79 -20.01
N VAL A 63 10.71 -3.55 -20.44
CA VAL A 63 12.01 -2.90 -20.17
C VAL A 63 12.29 -2.87 -18.67
N LEU A 64 11.32 -2.40 -17.88
CA LEU A 64 11.45 -2.30 -16.42
C LEU A 64 11.62 -3.66 -15.75
N HIS A 65 10.86 -4.67 -16.16
CA HIS A 65 11.03 -6.05 -15.67
C HIS A 65 12.42 -6.60 -16.01
N SER A 66 12.91 -6.38 -17.23
CA SER A 66 14.23 -6.86 -17.66
C SER A 66 15.36 -6.18 -16.88
N ALA A 67 15.15 -4.93 -16.48
CA ALA A 67 16.13 -4.18 -15.70
C ALA A 67 16.27 -4.69 -14.25
N GLN A 68 15.27 -5.39 -13.69
CA GLN A 68 15.32 -5.87 -12.29
C GLN A 68 16.49 -6.82 -11.98
N GLY A 69 17.10 -7.45 -13.00
CA GLY A 69 18.28 -8.30 -12.85
C GLY A 69 19.63 -7.56 -12.91
N LEU A 70 19.62 -6.25 -13.19
CA LEU A 70 20.84 -5.44 -13.35
C LEU A 70 21.36 -4.91 -12.01
N ASP A 71 22.56 -4.32 -12.04
CA ASP A 71 23.09 -3.58 -10.88
C ASP A 71 22.12 -2.45 -10.50
N PRO A 72 21.76 -2.27 -9.21
CA PRO A 72 20.78 -1.28 -8.79
C PRO A 72 21.09 0.17 -9.22
N LYS A 73 22.35 0.55 -9.39
CA LYS A 73 22.70 1.90 -9.87
C LYS A 73 22.36 2.08 -11.34
N MET A 74 22.57 1.04 -12.15
CA MET A 74 22.19 1.06 -13.57
C MET A 74 20.67 1.14 -13.72
N VAL A 75 19.93 0.47 -12.84
CA VAL A 75 18.46 0.56 -12.82
C VAL A 75 18.01 1.96 -12.40
N ASP A 76 18.63 2.58 -11.40
CA ASP A 76 18.33 3.97 -11.00
C ASP A 76 18.59 4.96 -12.15
N GLU A 77 19.69 4.80 -12.90
CA GLU A 77 19.99 5.62 -14.09
C GLU A 77 18.97 5.41 -15.22
N LEU A 78 18.59 4.16 -15.51
CA LEU A 78 17.58 3.84 -16.52
C LEU A 78 16.24 4.47 -16.17
N VAL A 79 15.76 4.28 -14.94
CA VAL A 79 14.46 4.80 -14.49
C VAL A 79 14.45 6.33 -14.50
N GLN A 80 15.57 6.98 -14.17
CA GLN A 80 15.69 8.44 -14.30
C GLN A 80 15.60 8.89 -15.77
N GLY A 81 16.25 8.17 -16.69
CA GLY A 81 16.11 8.45 -18.12
C GLY A 81 14.66 8.35 -18.60
N LEU A 82 13.91 7.37 -18.08
CA LEU A 82 12.49 7.17 -18.37
C LEU A 82 11.56 8.20 -17.70
N SER A 83 12.03 8.84 -16.62
CA SER A 83 11.29 9.86 -15.87
C SER A 83 11.41 11.25 -16.50
N ALA A 84 12.34 11.46 -17.43
CA ALA A 84 12.50 12.69 -18.19
C ALA A 84 11.73 12.62 -19.52
N SER A 85 11.53 13.76 -20.19
CA SER A 85 11.00 13.77 -21.56
C SER A 85 11.86 12.93 -22.49
N ARG A 86 11.24 12.05 -23.26
CA ARG A 86 11.93 11.01 -24.04
C ARG A 86 11.88 11.34 -25.53
N SER A 87 12.84 10.80 -26.28
CA SER A 87 12.91 11.05 -27.73
C SER A 87 11.70 10.50 -28.48
N GLY A 88 11.12 9.41 -27.97
CA GLY A 88 9.95 8.79 -28.54
C GLY A 88 8.65 9.17 -27.87
N GLY A 89 8.55 10.19 -27.01
CA GLY A 89 7.26 10.53 -26.39
C GLY A 89 7.39 11.20 -25.02
N PRO A 90 6.27 11.38 -24.29
CA PRO A 90 6.29 11.97 -22.96
C PRO A 90 7.02 11.08 -21.94
N ALA A 91 7.29 11.60 -20.74
CA ALA A 91 7.92 10.82 -19.70
C ALA A 91 6.99 9.66 -19.27
N VAL A 92 7.55 8.58 -18.72
CA VAL A 92 6.72 7.45 -18.25
C VAL A 92 5.66 7.87 -17.21
N PRO A 93 5.96 8.75 -16.23
CA PRO A 93 4.94 9.27 -15.32
C PRO A 93 3.77 9.95 -16.05
N ASP A 94 4.03 10.71 -17.11
CA ASP A 94 3.00 11.41 -17.89
C ASP A 94 2.08 10.42 -18.64
N LEU A 95 2.61 9.28 -19.10
CA LEU A 95 1.82 8.22 -19.72
C LEU A 95 0.86 7.58 -18.70
N ILE A 96 1.35 7.35 -17.48
CA ILE A 96 0.60 6.71 -16.41
C ILE A 96 -0.57 7.58 -15.92
N GLU A 97 -0.40 8.90 -15.88
CA GLU A 97 -1.39 9.81 -15.29
C GLU A 97 -2.69 9.98 -16.11
N GLY A 98 -2.69 9.55 -17.37
CA GLY A 98 -3.70 9.98 -18.36
C GLY A 98 -4.83 9.02 -18.71
N SER A 99 -4.87 7.77 -18.23
CA SER A 99 -5.78 6.78 -18.83
C SER A 99 -6.17 5.60 -17.91
N ASP A 100 -7.40 5.12 -18.09
CA ASP A 100 -7.97 3.94 -17.41
C ASP A 100 -7.64 2.61 -18.13
N GLU A 101 -6.73 2.62 -19.11
CA GLU A 101 -6.37 1.43 -19.89
C GLU A 101 -5.59 0.39 -19.06
N SER A 102 -5.90 -0.89 -19.27
CA SER A 102 -5.32 -2.00 -18.50
C SER A 102 -3.79 -2.06 -18.61
N GLU A 103 -3.23 -1.71 -19.76
CA GLU A 103 -1.78 -1.74 -20.02
C GLU A 103 -1.04 -0.66 -19.20
N LEU A 104 -1.65 0.52 -19.05
CA LEU A 104 -1.08 1.61 -18.26
C LEU A 104 -1.19 1.36 -16.75
N HIS A 105 -2.22 0.63 -16.31
CA HIS A 105 -2.27 0.13 -14.94
C HIS A 105 -1.12 -0.83 -14.64
N GLU A 106 -0.80 -1.74 -15.56
CA GLU A 106 0.34 -2.65 -15.37
C GLU A 106 1.66 -1.86 -15.39
N LEU A 107 1.82 -0.91 -16.31
CA LEU A 107 2.99 -0.03 -16.32
C LEU A 107 3.16 0.72 -14.99
N ALA A 108 2.08 1.28 -14.45
CA ALA A 108 2.10 1.97 -13.14
C ALA A 108 2.55 1.03 -12.01
N ARG A 109 2.05 -0.21 -11.99
CA ARG A 109 2.43 -1.22 -10.99
C ARG A 109 3.91 -1.59 -11.09
N VAL A 110 4.41 -1.86 -12.30
CA VAL A 110 5.81 -2.22 -12.53
C VAL A 110 6.74 -1.04 -12.21
N TRP A 111 6.34 0.17 -12.62
CA TRP A 111 7.03 1.41 -12.29
C TRP A 111 7.19 1.59 -10.79
N ALA A 112 6.10 1.43 -10.04
CA ALA A 112 6.13 1.51 -8.59
C ALA A 112 6.95 0.39 -7.95
N ALA A 113 6.87 -0.83 -8.46
CA ALA A 113 7.67 -1.95 -7.98
C ALA A 113 9.18 -1.68 -8.10
N VAL A 114 9.65 -1.18 -9.24
CA VAL A 114 11.07 -0.84 -9.41
C VAL A 114 11.51 0.24 -8.41
N HIS A 115 10.70 1.26 -8.16
CA HIS A 115 11.00 2.29 -7.17
C HIS A 115 11.09 1.71 -5.74
N ILE A 116 10.18 0.80 -5.38
CA ILE A 116 10.17 0.12 -4.08
C ILE A 116 11.40 -0.78 -3.92
N GLU A 117 11.78 -1.54 -4.95
CA GLU A 117 12.99 -2.36 -4.92
C GLU A 117 14.25 -1.51 -4.80
N LEU A 118 14.35 -0.42 -5.57
CA LEU A 118 15.46 0.53 -5.46
C LEU A 118 15.54 1.18 -4.09
N PHE A 119 14.41 1.60 -3.50
CA PHE A 119 14.38 2.08 -2.13
C PHE A 119 14.84 1.02 -1.11
N ALA A 120 14.59 -0.26 -1.40
CA ALA A 120 15.03 -1.35 -0.55
C ALA A 120 16.56 -1.49 -0.52
N VAL A 121 17.26 -1.23 -1.63
CA VAL A 121 18.71 -1.47 -1.76
C VAL A 121 19.57 -0.20 -1.80
N LEU A 122 19.03 0.90 -2.33
CA LEU A 122 19.65 2.21 -2.51
C LEU A 122 18.72 3.32 -1.99
N PRO A 123 18.57 3.47 -0.65
CA PRO A 123 17.65 4.44 -0.07
C PRO A 123 18.02 5.90 -0.37
N ASP A 124 19.26 6.19 -0.77
CA ASP A 124 19.72 7.55 -1.09
C ASP A 124 19.74 7.82 -2.61
N SER A 125 19.12 6.94 -3.41
CA SER A 125 18.98 7.12 -4.86
C SER A 125 17.93 8.19 -5.21
N ARG A 126 17.97 8.72 -6.44
CA ARG A 126 16.93 9.65 -6.88
C ARG A 126 15.58 8.95 -7.06
N CYS A 127 15.57 7.68 -7.47
CA CYS A 127 14.32 6.89 -7.46
C CYS A 127 13.73 6.77 -6.05
N ALA A 128 14.57 6.61 -5.02
CA ALA A 128 14.11 6.65 -3.64
C ALA A 128 13.51 8.01 -3.26
N ASP A 129 14.07 9.12 -3.73
CA ASP A 129 13.50 10.46 -3.52
C ASP A 129 12.16 10.65 -4.26
N THR A 130 12.04 10.13 -5.48
CA THR A 130 10.77 10.09 -6.23
C THR A 130 9.72 9.29 -5.46
N LEU A 131 10.07 8.10 -4.94
CA LEU A 131 9.15 7.31 -4.13
C LEU A 131 8.71 8.07 -2.87
N ARG A 132 9.65 8.77 -2.19
CA ARG A 132 9.32 9.62 -1.04
C ARG A 132 8.33 10.73 -1.38
N SER A 133 8.43 11.33 -2.58
CA SER A 133 7.48 12.37 -2.99
C SER A 133 6.05 11.83 -3.08
N TRP A 134 5.87 10.60 -3.59
CA TRP A 134 4.55 9.96 -3.68
C TRP A 134 3.89 9.76 -2.32
N TYR A 135 4.67 9.49 -1.28
CA TYR A 135 4.16 9.35 0.09
C TYR A 135 4.08 10.68 0.84
N THR A 136 4.83 11.69 0.41
CA THR A 136 4.76 13.04 1.00
C THR A 136 3.50 13.78 0.53
N ASP A 137 3.14 13.65 -0.75
CA ASP A 137 1.87 14.13 -1.31
C ASP A 137 1.11 13.03 -2.08
N PRO A 138 0.40 12.13 -1.36
CA PRO A 138 -0.34 11.02 -1.98
C PRO A 138 -1.43 11.43 -2.96
N THR A 139 -1.97 12.65 -2.86
CA THR A 139 -3.05 13.08 -3.76
C THR A 139 -2.53 13.76 -5.02
N GLU A 140 -1.39 14.45 -4.95
CA GLU A 140 -0.71 14.96 -6.14
C GLU A 140 -0.20 13.81 -7.01
N HIS A 141 0.32 12.75 -6.39
CA HIS A 141 0.82 11.55 -7.07
C HIS A 141 -0.16 10.37 -6.99
N ARG A 142 -1.46 10.62 -7.21
CA ARG A 142 -2.53 9.65 -6.91
C ARG A 142 -2.30 8.26 -7.51
N ILE A 143 -2.04 8.18 -8.81
CA ILE A 143 -1.93 6.88 -9.51
C ILE A 143 -0.66 6.14 -9.07
N GLN A 144 0.45 6.87 -8.92
CA GLN A 144 1.72 6.31 -8.45
C GLN A 144 1.62 5.84 -7.00
N PHE A 145 0.96 6.60 -6.13
CA PHE A 145 0.72 6.23 -4.74
C PHE A 145 -0.19 4.99 -4.64
N GLU A 146 -1.30 4.95 -5.39
CA GLU A 146 -2.21 3.80 -5.44
C GLU A 146 -1.46 2.52 -5.88
N ALA A 147 -0.71 2.60 -6.98
CA ALA A 147 0.12 1.51 -7.48
C ALA A 147 1.21 1.09 -6.48
N ALA A 148 1.90 2.06 -5.87
CA ALA A 148 2.92 1.81 -4.87
C ALA A 148 2.36 1.12 -3.64
N MET A 149 1.24 1.58 -3.08
CA MET A 149 0.60 0.95 -1.93
C MET A 149 0.21 -0.50 -2.22
N SER A 150 -0.31 -0.80 -3.42
CA SER A 150 -0.64 -2.17 -3.83
C SER A 150 0.57 -3.10 -3.84
N VAL A 151 1.71 -2.63 -4.36
CA VAL A 151 2.96 -3.41 -4.37
C VAL A 151 3.58 -3.50 -2.97
N MET A 152 3.44 -2.43 -2.17
CA MET A 152 4.02 -2.29 -0.84
C MET A 152 3.47 -3.31 0.16
N ARG A 153 2.27 -3.86 -0.05
CA ARG A 153 1.65 -4.88 0.81
C ARG A 153 2.62 -5.99 1.24
N SER A 154 3.34 -6.56 0.29
CA SER A 154 4.29 -7.67 0.54
C SER A 154 5.50 -7.26 1.40
N ARG A 155 5.82 -5.95 1.40
CA ARG A 155 6.89 -5.34 2.19
C ARG A 155 6.42 -4.93 3.58
N LEU A 156 5.12 -4.71 3.77
CA LEU A 156 4.50 -4.36 5.07
C LEU A 156 3.98 -5.59 5.83
N SER A 157 3.93 -6.75 5.18
CA SER A 157 3.34 -7.98 5.72
C SER A 157 3.93 -8.40 7.08
N PHE A 158 3.08 -8.89 7.98
CA PHE A 158 3.47 -9.50 9.26
C PHE A 158 4.52 -10.62 9.11
N GLU A 159 4.57 -11.27 7.93
CA GLU A 159 5.53 -12.34 7.60
C GLU A 159 6.98 -11.84 7.52
N ARG A 160 7.18 -10.54 7.28
CA ARG A 160 8.51 -9.92 7.25
C ARG A 160 9.10 -9.77 8.64
N THR A 161 10.41 -9.60 8.74
CA THR A 161 11.01 -9.18 10.01
C THR A 161 10.73 -7.70 10.27
N ALA A 162 10.76 -7.27 11.54
CA ALA A 162 10.60 -5.86 11.88
C ALA A 162 11.66 -4.98 11.18
N SER A 163 12.89 -5.46 11.05
CA SER A 163 13.97 -4.74 10.36
C SER A 163 13.68 -4.53 8.88
N GLU A 164 13.21 -5.57 8.17
CA GLU A 164 12.87 -5.47 6.74
C GLU A 164 11.72 -4.49 6.49
N ARG A 165 10.75 -4.40 7.40
CA ARG A 165 9.60 -3.50 7.28
C ARG A 165 9.88 -2.05 7.65
N ALA A 166 10.82 -1.81 8.57
CA ALA A 166 10.92 -0.54 9.31
C ALA A 166 10.87 0.70 8.40
N LYS A 167 11.75 0.74 7.39
CA LYS A 167 11.82 1.86 6.44
C LYS A 167 10.57 2.05 5.57
N PHE A 168 9.85 0.96 5.27
CA PHE A 168 8.60 1.05 4.50
C PHE A 168 7.46 1.52 5.40
N MET A 169 7.41 1.09 6.66
CA MET A 169 6.47 1.60 7.65
C MET A 169 6.68 3.09 7.92
N GLU A 170 7.93 3.55 8.00
CA GLU A 170 8.27 4.98 8.12
C GLU A 170 7.73 5.78 6.92
N LEU A 171 7.92 5.28 5.71
CA LEU A 171 7.41 5.90 4.48
C LEU A 171 5.88 5.99 4.48
N VAL A 172 5.19 4.91 4.86
CA VAL A 172 3.71 4.88 4.97
C VAL A 172 3.22 5.80 6.09
N ALA A 173 3.97 5.92 7.20
CA ALA A 173 3.63 6.83 8.29
C ALA A 173 3.63 8.31 7.86
N VAL A 174 4.54 8.70 6.95
CA VAL A 174 4.53 10.05 6.35
C VAL A 174 3.21 10.27 5.60
N ALA A 175 2.81 9.36 4.72
CA ALA A 175 1.55 9.46 3.97
C ALA A 175 0.34 9.51 4.91
N ALA A 176 0.30 8.65 5.93
CA ALA A 176 -0.78 8.65 6.89
C ALA A 176 -0.86 9.96 7.69
N SER A 177 0.27 10.56 8.05
CA SER A 177 0.29 11.88 8.69
C SER A 177 -0.31 12.95 7.78
N THR A 178 0.16 13.05 6.52
CA THR A 178 -0.35 14.01 5.53
C THR A 178 -1.84 13.82 5.28
N LEU A 179 -2.29 12.59 5.07
CA LEU A 179 -3.69 12.27 4.81
C LEU A 179 -4.56 12.58 6.03
N SER A 180 -4.10 12.25 7.24
CA SER A 180 -4.80 12.52 8.50
C SER A 180 -5.05 14.02 8.70
N GLU A 181 -4.06 14.87 8.40
CA GLU A 181 -4.23 16.33 8.44
C GLU A 181 -5.29 16.81 7.44
N ARG A 182 -5.25 16.31 6.20
CA ARG A 182 -6.20 16.68 5.14
C ARG A 182 -7.62 16.16 5.43
N LEU A 183 -7.76 14.98 6.03
CA LEU A 183 -9.04 14.38 6.43
C LEU A 183 -9.76 15.21 7.50
N ARG A 184 -9.03 15.95 8.34
CA ARG A 184 -9.62 16.84 9.37
C ARG A 184 -10.13 18.17 8.82
N ALA A 185 -9.94 18.46 7.53
CA ALA A 185 -10.46 19.67 6.92
C ALA A 185 -12.00 19.68 6.93
N PRO A 186 -12.67 20.85 7.03
CA PRO A 186 -14.13 20.95 7.00
C PRO A 186 -14.77 20.38 5.72
N SER A 187 -14.03 20.41 4.62
CA SER A 187 -14.39 19.79 3.35
C SER A 187 -13.22 18.95 2.87
N VAL A 188 -13.46 17.66 2.69
CA VAL A 188 -12.43 16.69 2.29
C VAL A 188 -12.60 16.35 0.82
N ASP A 189 -11.51 16.41 0.05
CA ASP A 189 -11.48 16.00 -1.35
C ASP A 189 -11.67 14.47 -1.47
N ALA A 190 -12.42 14.03 -2.48
CA ALA A 190 -12.54 12.62 -2.82
C ALA A 190 -11.19 11.94 -3.06
N ALA A 191 -10.19 12.65 -3.59
CA ALA A 191 -8.83 12.13 -3.76
C ALA A 191 -8.16 11.77 -2.42
N VAL A 192 -8.35 12.59 -1.38
CA VAL A 192 -7.84 12.32 -0.02
C VAL A 192 -8.51 11.08 0.56
N ILE A 193 -9.83 10.97 0.40
CA ILE A 193 -10.60 9.80 0.87
C ILE A 193 -10.11 8.53 0.19
N LYS A 194 -9.95 8.54 -1.14
CA LYS A 194 -9.46 7.38 -1.90
C LYS A 194 -8.05 6.96 -1.50
N ALA A 195 -7.14 7.93 -1.33
CA ALA A 195 -5.77 7.63 -0.90
C ALA A 195 -5.73 7.02 0.52
N ALA A 196 -6.55 7.55 1.45
CA ALA A 196 -6.67 6.98 2.79
C ALA A 196 -7.28 5.57 2.79
N ASP A 197 -8.34 5.36 1.98
CA ASP A 197 -8.97 4.05 1.79
C ASP A 197 -7.95 3.03 1.27
N GLN A 198 -7.24 3.37 0.20
CA GLN A 198 -6.19 2.52 -0.36
C GLN A 198 -5.10 2.20 0.67
N LEU A 199 -4.65 3.18 1.45
CA LEU A 199 -3.63 2.96 2.47
C LEU A 199 -4.10 1.96 3.53
N VAL A 200 -5.32 2.14 4.07
CA VAL A 200 -5.86 1.30 5.14
C VAL A 200 -6.18 -0.10 4.61
N THR A 201 -6.76 -0.23 3.43
CA THR A 201 -7.04 -1.53 2.80
C THR A 201 -5.75 -2.34 2.61
N GLU A 202 -4.66 -1.72 2.15
CA GLU A 202 -3.38 -2.42 1.98
C GLU A 202 -2.74 -2.80 3.32
N LEU A 203 -2.89 -1.98 4.36
CA LEU A 203 -2.50 -2.34 5.73
C LEU A 203 -3.34 -3.48 6.30
N TYR A 204 -4.63 -3.53 5.99
CA TYR A 204 -5.51 -4.60 6.43
C TYR A 204 -5.07 -5.96 5.89
N PHE A 205 -4.69 -6.03 4.62
CA PHE A 205 -4.11 -7.24 4.06
C PHE A 205 -2.72 -7.54 4.63
N ALA A 206 -1.90 -6.52 4.86
CA ALA A 206 -0.54 -6.71 5.40
C ALA A 206 -0.50 -7.11 6.88
N SER A 207 -1.52 -6.78 7.68
CA SER A 207 -1.57 -7.08 9.11
C SER A 207 -1.83 -8.56 9.42
N GLY A 208 -2.38 -9.30 8.44
CA GLY A 208 -2.88 -10.66 8.66
C GLY A 208 -4.25 -10.72 9.33
N ALA A 209 -4.97 -9.59 9.44
CA ALA A 209 -6.34 -9.53 9.93
C ALA A 209 -7.35 -10.12 8.93
N TYR A 210 -7.02 -10.10 7.63
CA TYR A 210 -7.85 -10.68 6.59
C TYR A 210 -7.87 -12.21 6.68
N GLU A 211 -9.03 -12.78 7.03
CA GLU A 211 -9.24 -14.21 7.00
C GLU A 211 -9.79 -14.65 5.64
N SER A 212 -9.01 -15.42 4.88
CA SER A 212 -9.55 -16.14 3.72
C SER A 212 -8.97 -17.55 3.61
N SER A 213 -9.72 -18.44 2.96
CA SER A 213 -9.24 -19.79 2.65
C SER A 213 -8.01 -19.82 1.74
N SER A 214 -7.70 -18.71 1.06
CA SER A 214 -6.54 -18.56 0.18
C SER A 214 -5.27 -18.10 0.90
N TYR A 215 -5.39 -17.61 2.15
CA TYR A 215 -4.28 -17.17 2.99
C TYR A 215 -4.37 -17.88 4.36
N PRO A 216 -3.91 -19.14 4.45
CA PRO A 216 -4.10 -19.95 5.65
C PRO A 216 -3.16 -19.57 6.80
N GLU A 217 -2.10 -18.80 6.53
CA GLU A 217 -1.11 -18.41 7.53
C GLU A 217 -1.65 -17.28 8.40
N ARG A 218 -1.67 -17.51 9.72
CA ARG A 218 -2.05 -16.51 10.71
C ARG A 218 -0.80 -16.02 11.45
N PRO A 219 -0.70 -14.72 11.75
CA PRO A 219 0.41 -14.20 12.52
C PRO A 219 0.43 -14.79 13.93
N THR A 220 1.61 -15.19 14.38
CA THR A 220 1.85 -15.52 15.80
C THR A 220 1.66 -14.27 16.67
N ASP A 221 1.47 -14.46 17.98
CA ASP A 221 1.32 -13.35 18.92
C ASP A 221 2.53 -12.39 18.87
N GLU A 222 3.74 -12.95 18.72
CA GLU A 222 4.98 -12.20 18.55
C GLU A 222 4.99 -11.38 17.24
N GLN A 223 4.54 -11.97 16.13
CA GLN A 223 4.43 -11.27 14.85
C GLN A 223 3.39 -10.14 14.92
N ARG A 224 2.23 -10.37 15.53
CA ARG A 224 1.20 -9.34 15.74
C ARG A 224 1.74 -8.19 16.57
N ALA A 225 2.42 -8.49 17.68
CA ALA A 225 3.03 -7.47 18.54
C ALA A 225 4.11 -6.66 17.82
N ALA A 226 5.03 -7.32 17.11
CA ALA A 226 6.09 -6.66 16.37
C ALA A 226 5.55 -5.79 15.21
N TRP A 227 4.51 -6.26 14.52
CA TRP A 227 3.85 -5.49 13.47
C TRP A 227 3.12 -4.27 14.04
N TYR A 228 2.35 -4.47 15.12
CA TYR A 228 1.60 -3.39 15.78
C TYR A 228 2.51 -2.26 16.26
N LEU A 229 3.66 -2.57 16.86
CA LEU A 229 4.61 -1.55 17.31
C LEU A 229 5.03 -0.58 16.20
N GLN A 230 5.16 -1.06 14.95
CA GLN A 230 5.54 -0.23 13.81
C GLN A 230 4.32 0.46 13.17
N ALA A 231 3.18 -0.23 13.11
CA ALA A 231 1.97 0.28 12.46
C ALA A 231 1.17 1.25 13.34
N LYS A 232 1.31 1.19 14.67
CA LYS A 232 0.59 2.02 15.65
C LYS A 232 0.49 3.51 15.31
N PRO A 233 1.56 4.25 14.95
CA PRO A 233 1.43 5.66 14.57
C PRO A 233 0.55 5.87 13.33
N ILE A 234 0.61 4.93 12.38
CA ILE A 234 -0.17 4.93 11.15
C ILE A 234 -1.66 4.69 11.47
N LEU A 235 -1.96 3.66 12.26
CA LEU A 235 -3.33 3.32 12.66
C LEU A 235 -3.98 4.47 13.43
N ARG A 236 -3.25 5.10 14.37
CA ARG A 236 -3.71 6.27 15.11
C ARG A 236 -3.96 7.48 14.22
N ALA A 237 -3.12 7.72 13.21
CA ALA A 237 -3.36 8.80 12.26
C ALA A 237 -4.66 8.56 11.45
N MET A 238 -4.97 7.31 11.15
CA MET A 238 -6.13 6.93 10.33
C MET A 238 -7.45 6.81 11.09
N THR A 239 -7.48 6.86 12.43
CA THR A 239 -8.75 6.91 13.20
C THR A 239 -9.56 8.17 12.91
N SER A 240 -8.92 9.22 12.37
CA SER A 240 -9.59 10.44 11.89
C SER A 240 -10.23 10.29 10.50
N SER A 241 -10.20 9.11 9.87
CA SER A 241 -10.88 8.90 8.58
C SER A 241 -12.39 8.82 8.80
N PHE A 242 -13.16 9.66 8.11
CA PHE A 242 -14.62 9.76 8.26
C PHE A 242 -15.40 8.83 7.31
N HIS A 243 -14.69 8.04 6.49
CA HIS A 243 -15.29 7.24 5.43
C HIS A 243 -15.65 5.82 5.93
N PRO A 244 -16.91 5.34 5.76
CA PRO A 244 -17.37 4.07 6.35
C PRO A 244 -16.51 2.86 5.99
N ARG A 245 -16.11 2.73 4.72
CA ARG A 245 -15.30 1.60 4.26
C ARG A 245 -13.92 1.58 4.91
N THR A 246 -13.27 2.75 4.97
CA THR A 246 -11.94 2.91 5.56
C THR A 246 -11.98 2.64 7.06
N ALA A 247 -13.01 3.14 7.75
CA ALA A 247 -13.25 2.86 9.16
C ALA A 247 -13.51 1.36 9.41
N TYR A 248 -14.25 0.68 8.53
CA TYR A 248 -14.49 -0.75 8.64
C TYR A 248 -13.20 -1.58 8.54
N ASP A 249 -12.38 -1.36 7.51
CA ASP A 249 -11.10 -2.06 7.37
C ASP A 249 -10.16 -1.76 8.57
N LEU A 250 -10.12 -0.51 9.03
CA LEU A 250 -9.36 -0.12 10.23
C LEU A 250 -9.84 -0.85 11.49
N LEU A 251 -11.16 -0.96 11.69
CA LEU A 251 -11.72 -1.70 12.82
C LEU A 251 -11.35 -3.18 12.80
N GLN A 252 -11.33 -3.81 11.63
CA GLN A 252 -10.90 -5.20 11.52
C GLN A 252 -9.42 -5.38 11.90
N ILE A 253 -8.55 -4.45 11.49
CA ILE A 253 -7.15 -4.44 11.93
C ILE A 253 -7.09 -4.34 13.46
N LEU A 254 -7.77 -3.34 14.04
CA LEU A 254 -7.75 -3.08 15.48
C LEU A 254 -8.33 -4.26 16.28
N GLN A 255 -9.41 -4.90 15.81
CA GLN A 255 -9.98 -6.09 16.43
C GLN A 255 -8.97 -7.24 16.54
N SER A 256 -8.19 -7.49 15.48
CA SER A 256 -7.14 -8.53 15.50
C SER A 256 -5.99 -8.25 16.50
N LEU A 257 -5.91 -7.02 17.00
CA LEU A 257 -4.83 -6.53 17.86
C LEU A 257 -5.28 -6.35 19.33
N VAL A 258 -6.54 -6.64 19.66
CA VAL A 258 -7.09 -6.47 21.02
C VAL A 258 -6.23 -7.15 22.08
N ASP A 259 -5.72 -8.35 21.81
CA ASP A 259 -4.91 -9.10 22.79
C ASP A 259 -3.44 -8.64 22.85
N VAL A 260 -3.00 -7.76 21.95
CA VAL A 260 -1.62 -7.24 21.91
C VAL A 260 -1.44 -6.09 22.90
N ASP A 261 -2.33 -5.09 22.86
CA ASP A 261 -2.35 -3.95 23.77
C ASP A 261 -3.80 -3.51 24.01
N PRO A 262 -4.56 -4.25 24.86
CA PRO A 262 -5.98 -4.02 25.03
C PRO A 262 -6.33 -2.56 25.38
N PRO A 263 -5.63 -1.86 26.31
CA PRO A 263 -5.93 -0.47 26.62
C PRO A 263 -5.81 0.46 25.41
N GLU A 264 -4.69 0.44 24.70
CA GLU A 264 -4.47 1.40 23.61
C GLU A 264 -5.28 1.08 22.36
N VAL A 265 -5.50 -0.21 22.08
CA VAL A 265 -6.34 -0.63 20.97
C VAL A 265 -7.79 -0.22 21.21
N PHE A 266 -8.27 -0.26 22.45
CA PHE A 266 -9.61 0.22 22.80
C PHE A 266 -9.74 1.72 22.55
N ASP A 267 -8.72 2.49 22.95
CA ASP A 267 -8.68 3.94 22.74
C ASP A 267 -8.77 4.25 21.22
N ALA A 268 -8.00 3.54 20.39
CA ALA A 268 -8.02 3.70 18.93
C ALA A 268 -9.37 3.28 18.29
N ILE A 269 -10.00 2.21 18.78
CA ILE A 269 -11.33 1.77 18.33
C ILE A 269 -12.37 2.84 18.65
N SER A 270 -12.34 3.38 19.87
CA SER A 270 -13.23 4.47 20.26
C SER A 270 -13.07 5.68 19.35
N ASP A 271 -11.83 6.11 19.12
CA ASP A 271 -11.54 7.23 18.22
C ASP A 271 -12.06 6.98 16.80
N CYS A 272 -11.88 5.76 16.27
CA CYS A 272 -12.37 5.37 14.95
C CYS A 272 -13.91 5.42 14.86
N VAL A 273 -14.62 4.87 15.85
CA VAL A 273 -16.09 4.81 15.86
C VAL A 273 -16.68 6.21 16.03
N VAL A 274 -16.23 6.97 17.03
CA VAL A 274 -16.73 8.32 17.30
C VAL A 274 -16.36 9.28 16.17
N GLY A 275 -15.17 9.09 15.60
CA GLY A 275 -14.70 9.80 14.41
C GLY A 275 -15.45 9.46 13.14
N SER A 276 -16.18 8.33 13.07
CA SER A 276 -16.92 7.90 11.87
C SER A 276 -18.41 7.74 12.13
N PRO A 277 -19.20 8.81 12.32
CA PRO A 277 -20.63 8.70 12.57
C PRO A 277 -21.39 7.96 11.46
N ALA A 278 -20.89 7.97 10.23
CA ALA A 278 -21.50 7.26 9.10
C ALA A 278 -21.40 5.72 9.22
N LEU A 279 -20.47 5.20 10.04
CA LEU A 279 -20.31 3.77 10.32
C LEU A 279 -21.57 3.15 10.94
N ARG A 280 -22.38 3.94 11.66
CA ARG A 280 -23.65 3.47 12.28
C ARG A 280 -24.70 3.00 11.27
N TYR A 281 -24.52 3.34 9.99
CA TYR A 281 -25.39 2.90 8.88
C TYR A 281 -24.78 1.76 8.06
N GLU A 282 -23.56 1.34 8.38
CA GLU A 282 -22.86 0.26 7.70
C GLU A 282 -23.02 -1.04 8.52
N THR A 283 -23.74 -2.00 7.98
CA THR A 283 -24.19 -3.19 8.72
C THR A 283 -23.04 -4.05 9.23
N LEU A 284 -21.95 -4.20 8.45
CA LEU A 284 -20.82 -5.04 8.81
C LEU A 284 -20.00 -4.43 9.95
N GLY A 285 -19.80 -3.12 9.91
CA GLY A 285 -19.08 -2.32 10.88
C GLY A 285 -19.80 -2.28 12.20
N VAL A 286 -21.13 -2.22 12.20
CA VAL A 286 -21.87 -2.33 13.47
C VAL A 286 -21.72 -3.73 14.08
N ALA A 287 -21.82 -4.79 13.27
CA ALA A 287 -21.60 -6.15 13.75
C ALA A 287 -20.18 -6.31 14.34
N THR A 288 -19.16 -5.81 13.64
CA THR A 288 -17.77 -5.79 14.11
C THR A 288 -17.61 -5.03 15.44
N VAL A 289 -18.24 -3.86 15.61
CA VAL A 289 -18.16 -3.12 16.88
C VAL A 289 -18.82 -3.90 18.03
N VAL A 290 -19.97 -4.53 17.79
CA VAL A 290 -20.63 -5.36 18.81
C VAL A 290 -19.74 -6.53 19.24
N GLU A 291 -19.10 -7.21 18.28
CA GLU A 291 -18.14 -8.28 18.56
C GLU A 291 -16.95 -7.79 19.38
N ILE A 292 -16.35 -6.65 18.99
CA ILE A 292 -15.24 -6.02 19.71
C ILE A 292 -15.65 -5.73 21.16
N VAL A 293 -16.77 -5.03 21.38
CA VAL A 293 -17.19 -4.68 22.74
C VAL A 293 -17.49 -5.95 23.55
N GLY A 294 -18.11 -6.95 22.94
CA GLY A 294 -18.31 -8.27 23.54
C GLY A 294 -16.99 -8.92 23.99
N GLN A 295 -15.98 -8.90 23.13
CA GLN A 295 -14.64 -9.41 23.45
C GLN A 295 -14.01 -8.66 24.63
N TYR A 296 -14.10 -7.33 24.66
CA TYR A 296 -13.59 -6.53 25.78
C TYR A 296 -14.31 -6.83 27.09
N LEU A 297 -15.64 -6.95 27.08
CA LEU A 297 -16.39 -7.25 28.31
C LEU A 297 -16.18 -8.68 28.80
N ALA A 298 -15.92 -9.62 27.90
CA ALA A 298 -15.65 -11.02 28.25
C ALA A 298 -14.22 -11.23 28.78
N PHE A 299 -13.22 -10.67 28.11
CA PHE A 299 -11.81 -11.02 28.36
C PHE A 299 -10.97 -9.87 28.93
N HIS A 300 -11.37 -8.61 28.72
CA HIS A 300 -10.61 -7.41 29.09
C HIS A 300 -11.42 -6.43 29.94
N ARG A 301 -12.37 -6.93 30.73
CA ARG A 301 -13.36 -6.11 31.47
C ARG A 301 -12.71 -5.04 32.34
N ALA A 302 -11.63 -5.39 33.04
CA ALA A 302 -10.93 -4.48 33.93
C ALA A 302 -10.31 -3.29 33.18
N THR A 303 -9.83 -3.51 31.95
CA THR A 303 -9.26 -2.46 31.08
C THR A 303 -10.25 -1.34 30.84
N VAL A 304 -11.53 -1.68 30.63
CA VAL A 304 -12.58 -0.72 30.28
C VAL A 304 -13.33 -0.20 31.50
N LEU A 305 -13.77 -1.08 32.42
CA LEU A 305 -14.67 -0.67 33.50
C LEU A 305 -13.98 -0.04 34.71
N HIS A 306 -12.69 -0.30 34.93
CA HIS A 306 -11.94 0.29 36.05
C HIS A 306 -11.23 1.59 35.68
N ASP A 307 -11.26 1.98 34.40
CA ASP A 307 -10.72 3.24 33.90
C ASP A 307 -11.88 4.18 33.55
N PRO A 308 -12.04 5.32 34.27
CA PRO A 308 -13.13 6.25 34.00
C PRO A 308 -13.14 6.83 32.58
N ILE A 309 -11.97 6.97 31.94
CA ILE A 309 -11.84 7.50 30.58
C ILE A 309 -12.38 6.47 29.59
N ARG A 310 -11.95 5.20 29.70
CA ARG A 310 -12.42 4.13 28.81
C ARG A 310 -13.87 3.76 29.03
N LEU A 311 -14.35 3.87 30.26
CA LEU A 311 -15.78 3.74 30.54
C LEU A 311 -16.60 4.83 29.83
N ASN A 312 -16.09 6.06 29.77
CA ASN A 312 -16.75 7.12 29.02
C ASN A 312 -16.70 6.88 27.51
N GLN A 313 -15.57 6.44 26.97
CA GLN A 313 -15.44 6.04 25.56
C GLN A 313 -16.42 4.91 25.19
N LEU A 314 -16.55 3.88 26.03
CA LEU A 314 -17.55 2.82 25.85
C LEU A 314 -18.97 3.38 25.75
N ARG A 315 -19.32 4.35 26.59
CA ARG A 315 -20.63 5.02 26.52
C ARG A 315 -20.80 5.77 25.19
N GLN A 316 -19.79 6.51 24.74
CA GLN A 316 -19.83 7.24 23.46
C GLN A 316 -19.98 6.30 22.25
N ILE A 317 -19.29 5.16 22.27
CA ILE A 317 -19.47 4.10 21.27
C ILE A 317 -20.94 3.65 21.26
N LEU A 318 -21.51 3.31 22.41
CA LEU A 318 -22.89 2.84 22.51
C LEU A 318 -23.91 3.90 22.08
N GLU A 319 -23.70 5.16 22.47
CA GLU A 319 -24.54 6.30 22.07
C GLU A 319 -24.56 6.46 20.53
N THR A 320 -23.42 6.31 19.87
CA THR A 320 -23.30 6.41 18.40
C THR A 320 -24.24 5.44 17.67
N PHE A 321 -24.42 4.23 18.19
CA PHE A 321 -25.31 3.20 17.61
C PHE A 321 -26.74 3.25 18.15
N ALA A 322 -26.94 3.66 19.40
CA ALA A 322 -28.28 3.84 19.97
C ALA A 322 -29.09 4.88 19.19
N ASP A 323 -28.46 5.99 18.77
CA ASP A 323 -29.07 7.01 17.92
C ASP A 323 -29.52 6.47 16.55
N ALA A 324 -28.87 5.41 16.06
CA ALA A 324 -29.22 4.74 14.82
C ALA A 324 -30.26 3.61 15.00
N GLY A 325 -30.70 3.34 16.23
CA GLY A 325 -31.77 2.39 16.54
C GLY A 325 -31.34 0.92 16.59
N TRP A 326 -30.06 0.63 16.84
CA TRP A 326 -29.53 -0.73 16.84
C TRP A 326 -29.89 -1.53 18.11
N PRO A 327 -30.67 -2.62 18.01
CA PRO A 327 -31.13 -3.41 19.16
C PRO A 327 -30.00 -4.03 20.01
N GLU A 328 -28.93 -4.48 19.36
CA GLU A 328 -27.80 -5.16 20.01
C GLU A 328 -27.00 -4.18 20.87
N ALA A 329 -26.79 -2.95 20.39
CA ALA A 329 -26.15 -1.88 21.16
C ALA A 329 -27.00 -1.49 22.39
N LEU A 330 -28.32 -1.44 22.23
CA LEU A 330 -29.25 -1.22 23.36
C LEU A 330 -29.15 -2.36 24.38
N HIS A 331 -29.14 -3.61 23.93
CA HIS A 331 -28.98 -4.78 24.80
C HIS A 331 -27.64 -4.76 25.57
N LEU A 332 -26.57 -4.36 24.90
CA LEU A 332 -25.24 -4.23 25.50
C LEU A 332 -25.22 -3.12 26.57
N SER A 333 -25.87 -1.98 26.31
CA SER A 333 -26.04 -0.91 27.30
C SER A 333 -26.82 -1.37 28.53
N TYR A 334 -27.88 -2.17 28.37
CA TYR A 334 -28.60 -2.76 29.50
C TYR A 334 -27.72 -3.73 30.30
N SER A 335 -26.99 -4.60 29.61
CA SER A 335 -26.08 -5.59 30.22
C SER A 335 -24.98 -4.93 31.04
N LEU A 336 -24.48 -3.76 30.60
CA LEU A 336 -23.51 -2.98 31.36
C LEU A 336 -24.10 -2.40 32.65
N ASN A 337 -25.30 -1.84 32.60
CA ASN A 337 -25.99 -1.34 33.80
C ASN A 337 -26.15 -2.43 34.86
N ASP A 338 -26.45 -3.67 34.44
CA ASP A 338 -26.52 -4.80 35.35
C ASP A 338 -25.13 -5.24 35.86
N ALA A 339 -24.07 -5.12 35.05
CA ALA A 339 -22.70 -5.41 35.46
C ALA A 339 -22.12 -4.38 36.46
N PHE A 340 -22.71 -3.18 36.55
CA PHE A 340 -22.37 -2.11 37.50
C PHE A 340 -23.20 -2.14 38.80
N ARG A 341 -24.22 -2.99 38.89
CA ARG A 341 -25.00 -3.24 40.12
C ARG A 341 -24.34 -4.25 41.04
#